data_AF-A0AAU7LLV0-F1
#
_entry.id   AF-A0AAU7LLV0-F1
#
_cell.length_a   1.000
_cell.length_b   1.000
_cell.length_c   1.000
_cell.angle_alpha   90.00
_cell.angle_beta   90.00
_cell.angle_gamma   90.00
#
_symmetry.space_group_name_H-M   'P 1'
#
loop_
_entity.id
_entity.type
_entity.pdbx_description
1 polymer ?
#
loop_
_entity_poly.entity_id
_entity_poly.type
_entity_poly.pdbx_seq_one_letter_code
_entity_poly.pdbx_strand_id
1 'polypeptide(L)'
;MVAPYSLDLRRKVVQACKRQGQSQRAVAEFFGVSLSFVEGLLRRVRRSGELVPLRRRPGPHAKVDEESCQRLERWLAKTSPT
;
A
#
# COMPACT_ATOMS: atom_id res chain seq x y z
N MET A 1 -8.20 -8.22 5.52
CA MET A 1 -7.66 -6.97 4.91
C MET A 1 -6.57 -7.37 3.91
N VAL A 2 -6.67 -7.03 2.62
CA VAL A 2 -5.69 -7.48 1.62
C VAL A 2 -4.41 -6.64 1.72
N ALA A 3 -3.27 -7.31 1.89
CA ALA A 3 -1.95 -6.68 1.88
C ALA A 3 -1.47 -6.49 0.44
N PRO A 4 -0.79 -5.38 0.11
CA PRO A 4 -0.17 -5.23 -1.19
C PRO A 4 0.93 -6.27 -1.40
N TYR A 5 1.12 -6.71 -2.65
CA TYR A 5 2.28 -7.52 -3.02
C TYR A 5 3.60 -6.89 -2.55
N SER A 6 4.52 -7.74 -2.12
CA SER A 6 5.83 -7.35 -1.58
C SER A 6 6.63 -6.49 -2.56
N LEU A 7 7.51 -5.65 -2.01
CA LEU A 7 8.39 -4.79 -2.82
C LEU A 7 9.35 -5.62 -3.69
N ASP A 8 9.81 -6.76 -3.16
CA ASP A 8 10.67 -7.70 -3.89
C ASP A 8 9.97 -8.26 -5.14
N LEU A 9 8.71 -8.72 -5.00
CA LEU A 9 7.94 -9.23 -6.13
C LEU A 9 7.78 -8.16 -7.22
N ARG A 10 7.43 -6.93 -6.83
CA ARG A 10 7.29 -5.81 -7.77
C ARG A 10 8.58 -5.51 -8.50
N ARG A 11 9.72 -5.49 -7.79
CA ARG A 11 11.05 -5.29 -8.38
C ARG A 11 11.37 -6.36 -9.41
N LYS A 12 11.18 -7.64 -9.07
CA LYS A 12 11.46 -8.77 -9.96
C LYS A 12 10.58 -8.76 -11.21
N VAL A 13 9.29 -8.47 -11.07
CA VAL A 13 8.36 -8.32 -12.21
C VAL A 13 8.82 -7.21 -13.16
N VAL A 14 9.17 -6.04 -12.64
CA VAL A 14 9.63 -4.91 -13.47
C VAL A 14 10.94 -5.22 -14.17
N GLN A 15 11.88 -5.88 -13.50
CA GLN A 15 13.14 -6.31 -14.11
C GLN A 15 12.91 -7.35 -15.20
N ALA A 16 12.02 -8.32 -14.97
CA ALA A 16 11.67 -9.32 -15.98
C ALA A 16 11.02 -8.70 -17.23
N CYS A 17 10.12 -7.73 -17.06
CA CYS A 17 9.53 -7.01 -18.19
C CYS A 17 10.52 -6.12 -18.96
N LYS A 18 11.66 -5.74 -18.37
CA LYS A 18 12.71 -4.97 -19.04
C LYS A 18 13.65 -5.83 -19.88
N ARG A 19 13.70 -7.15 -19.63
CA ARG A 19 14.51 -8.09 -20.44
C ARG A 19 13.88 -8.18 -21.83
N GLN A 20 14.72 -8.08 -22.87
CA GLN A 20 14.24 -8.16 -24.25
C GLN A 20 13.53 -9.50 -24.51
N GLY A 21 12.41 -9.46 -25.25
CA GLY A 21 11.71 -10.65 -25.72
C GLY A 21 10.66 -11.26 -24.77
N GLN A 22 10.47 -10.74 -23.55
CA GLN A 22 9.46 -11.25 -22.62
C GLN A 22 8.14 -10.47 -22.74
N SER A 23 7.04 -11.17 -23.02
CA SER A 23 5.71 -10.56 -23.00
C SER A 23 5.24 -10.35 -21.55
N GLN A 24 4.39 -9.34 -21.32
CA GLN A 24 3.82 -9.10 -19.99
C GLN A 24 2.98 -10.28 -19.49
N ARG A 25 2.36 -11.04 -20.41
CA ARG A 25 1.64 -12.29 -20.09
C ARG A 25 2.58 -13.38 -19.59
N ALA A 26 3.68 -13.63 -20.31
CA ALA A 26 4.67 -14.62 -19.88
C ALA A 26 5.27 -14.27 -18.51
N VAL A 27 5.52 -12.98 -18.26
CA VAL A 27 5.97 -12.51 -16.94
C VAL A 27 4.90 -12.75 -15.87
N ALA A 28 3.63 -12.46 -16.16
CA ALA A 28 2.54 -12.69 -15.21
C ALA A 28 2.41 -14.17 -14.83
N GLU A 29 2.47 -15.07 -15.82
CA GLU A 29 2.46 -16.53 -15.61
C GLU A 29 3.67 -17.00 -14.81
N PHE A 30 4.88 -16.55 -15.16
CA PHE A 30 6.11 -16.92 -14.45
C PHE A 30 6.09 -16.56 -12.96
N PHE A 31 5.51 -15.41 -12.62
CA PHE A 31 5.39 -14.95 -11.22
C PHE A 31 4.09 -15.37 -10.53
N GLY A 32 3.17 -16.05 -11.21
CA GLY A 32 1.87 -16.43 -10.67
C GLY A 32 0.99 -15.24 -10.28
N VAL A 33 1.09 -14.12 -11.02
CA VAL A 33 0.34 -12.88 -10.77
C VAL A 33 -0.60 -12.57 -11.92
N SER A 34 -1.60 -11.70 -11.69
CA SER A 34 -2.50 -11.29 -12.76
C SER A 34 -1.81 -10.35 -13.77
N LEU A 35 -2.22 -10.43 -15.04
CA LEU A 35 -1.76 -9.49 -16.07
C LEU A 35 -2.07 -8.03 -15.71
N SER A 36 -3.26 -7.79 -15.15
CA SER A 36 -3.69 -6.46 -14.69
C SER A 36 -2.78 -5.86 -13.62
N PHE A 37 -2.20 -6.70 -12.75
CA PHE A 37 -1.20 -6.26 -11.77
C PHE A 37 0.09 -5.82 -12.46
N VAL A 38 0.59 -6.60 -13.42
CA VAL A 38 1.79 -6.27 -14.20
C VAL A 38 1.60 -4.96 -14.96
N GLU A 39 0.51 -4.81 -15.70
CA GLU A 39 0.17 -3.58 -16.44
C GLU A 39 0.06 -2.36 -15.52
N GLY A 40 -0.65 -2.50 -14.40
CA GLY A 40 -0.80 -1.44 -13.40
C GLY A 40 0.54 -1.01 -12.80
N LEU A 41 1.40 -1.99 -12.50
CA LEU A 41 2.73 -1.75 -11.96
C LEU A 41 3.62 -1.02 -12.97
N LEU A 42 3.65 -1.47 -14.23
CA LEU A 42 4.43 -0.82 -15.29
C LEU A 42 3.95 0.60 -15.57
N ARG A 43 2.63 0.83 -15.61
CA ARG A 43 2.06 2.19 -15.74
C ARG A 43 2.50 3.11 -14.61
N ARG A 44 2.51 2.62 -13.37
CA ARG A 44 2.96 3.39 -12.20
C ARG A 44 4.44 3.74 -12.30
N VAL A 45 5.29 2.75 -12.58
CA VAL A 45 6.74 2.95 -12.71
C VAL A 45 7.07 3.94 -13.82
N ARG A 46 6.35 3.92 -14.95
CA ARG A 46 6.53 4.91 -16.02
C ARG A 46 6.12 6.32 -15.61
N ARG A 47 5.13 6.46 -14.73
CA ARG A 47 4.57 7.76 -14.33
C ARG A 47 5.34 8.42 -13.18
N SER A 48 5.74 7.66 -12.17
CA SER A 48 6.37 8.20 -10.96
C SER A 48 7.78 7.68 -10.70
N GLY A 49 8.24 6.65 -11.41
CA GLY A 49 9.48 5.93 -11.07
C GLY A 49 9.38 5.07 -9.82
N GLU A 50 8.25 5.10 -9.10
CA GLU A 50 8.12 4.46 -7.79
C GLU A 50 7.58 3.02 -7.87
N LEU A 51 8.27 2.12 -7.17
CA LEU A 51 7.88 0.72 -6.99
C LEU A 51 7.09 0.47 -5.70
N VAL A 52 7.12 1.45 -4.79
CA VAL A 52 6.55 1.31 -3.45
C VAL A 52 5.02 1.38 -3.53
N PRO A 53 4.29 0.53 -2.78
CA PRO A 53 2.85 0.72 -2.61
C PRO A 53 2.59 2.16 -2.11
N LEU A 54 1.47 2.77 -2.54
CA LEU A 54 1.07 4.02 -1.90
C LEU A 54 0.90 3.70 -0.42
N ARG A 55 1.53 4.47 0.47
CA ARG A 55 1.19 4.40 1.90
C ARG A 55 -0.32 4.53 1.99
N ARG A 56 -0.97 3.63 2.73
CA ARG A 56 -2.38 3.77 3.04
C ARG A 56 -2.55 5.19 3.57
N ARG A 57 -3.42 5.98 2.92
CA ARG A 57 -3.77 7.29 3.47
C ARG A 57 -4.29 7.05 4.89
N PRO A 58 -3.83 7.82 5.88
CA PRO A 58 -4.46 7.77 7.20
C PRO A 58 -5.96 7.97 7.00
N GLY A 59 -6.76 7.32 7.83
CA GLY A 59 -8.21 7.51 7.83
C GLY A 59 -8.58 8.99 8.05
N PRO A 60 -9.87 9.33 7.99
CA PRO A 60 -10.33 10.67 8.31
C PRO A 60 -9.68 11.18 9.59
N HIS A 61 -9.27 12.45 9.61
CA HIS A 61 -8.76 13.08 10.82
C HIS A 61 -9.73 12.84 11.98
N ALA A 62 -9.19 12.59 13.17
CA ALA A 62 -10.00 12.42 14.37
C ALA A 62 -10.96 13.62 14.50
N LYS A 63 -12.24 13.34 14.71
CA LYS A 63 -13.27 14.39 14.94
C LYS A 63 -13.13 15.07 16.31
N VAL A 64 -12.23 14.55 17.13
CA VAL A 64 -11.98 14.99 18.50
C VAL A 64 -10.69 15.81 18.45
N ASP A 65 -10.79 17.07 18.82
CA ASP A 65 -9.63 17.95 18.96
C ASP A 65 -8.86 17.65 20.25
N GLU A 66 -7.67 18.25 20.37
CA GLU A 66 -6.77 18.07 21.52
C GLU A 66 -7.47 18.41 22.85
N GLU A 67 -8.29 19.46 22.87
CA GLU A 67 -9.03 19.87 24.07
C GLU A 67 -10.10 18.84 24.48
N SER A 68 -10.80 18.25 23.51
CA SER A 68 -11.79 17.22 23.77
C SER A 68 -11.15 15.91 24.22
N CYS A 69 -9.96 15.58 23.71
CA CYS A 69 -9.14 14.46 24.22
C CYS A 69 -8.77 14.68 25.69
N GLN A 70 -8.24 15.85 26.04
CA GLN A 70 -7.90 16.19 27.43
C GLN A 70 -9.12 16.22 28.35
N ARG A 71 -10.29 16.60 27.82
CA ARG A 71 -11.55 16.55 28.57
C ARG A 71 -11.99 15.10 28.82
N LEU A 72 -11.84 14.23 27.81
CA LEU A 72 -12.15 12.81 27.92
C LEU A 72 -11.23 12.10 28.92
N GLU A 73 -9.92 12.37 28.88
CA GLU A 73 -8.95 11.83 29.83
C GLU A 73 -9.26 12.25 31.27
N ARG A 74 -9.55 13.54 31.48
CA ARG A 74 -9.99 14.05 32.78
C ARG A 74 -11.30 13.43 33.26
N TRP A 75 -12.19 13.07 32.35
CA TRP A 75 -13.42 12.37 32.69
C TRP A 75 -13.13 10.93 33.08
N LEU A 76 -12.37 10.17 32.26
CA LEU A 76 -11.98 8.78 32.52
C LEU A 76 -11.23 8.61 33.86
N ALA A 77 -10.36 9.57 34.21
CA ALA A 77 -9.67 9.58 35.50
C ALA A 77 -10.63 9.72 36.70
N LYS A 78 -11.81 10.33 36.50
CA LYS A 78 -12.84 10.46 37.53
C LYS A 78 -13.82 9.29 37.56
N THR A 79 -14.00 8.61 36.43
CA THR A 79 -14.96 7.51 36.29
C THR A 79 -14.37 6.12 36.44
N SER A 80 -13.05 5.96 36.59
CA SER A 80 -12.46 4.67 36.93
C SER A 80 -12.80 4.31 38.38
N PRO A 81 -13.74 3.39 38.66
CA PRO A 81 -13.84 2.80 39.98
C PRO A 81 -12.68 1.81 40.13
N THR A 82 -12.17 1.66 41.34
CA THR A 82 -11.21 0.59 41.68
C THR A 82 -11.87 -0.77 41.52
#